data_AF-A0A9Q3JFT4-F1
#
_entry.id   AF-A0A9Q3JFT4-F1
#
_cell.length_a   1.000
_cell.length_b   1.000
_cell.length_c   1.000
_cell.angle_alpha   90.00
_cell.angle_beta   90.00
_cell.angle_gamma   90.00
#
_symmetry.space_group_name_H-M   'P 1'
#
loop_
_entity.id
_entity.type
_entity.pdbx_description
1 polymer ?
#
loop_
_entity_poly.entity_id
_entity_poly.type
_entity_poly.pdbx_seq_one_letter_code
_entity_poly.pdbx_strand_id
1 'polypeptide(L)'
;MELDDEPANLEEDVDLCYPYREGPGHPASTPEALVILWKMMCDSGMTSFLPDFTQPFDSPDNECLLDFSVETFFELVQCNEYAGINMQDFSKESIQNTIYLHVTQRLRRR
;
A
#
# COMPACT_ATOMS: atom_id res chain seq x y z
N MET A 1 29.88 43.44 10.00
CA MET A 1 29.24 42.49 9.07
C MET A 1 28.07 41.91 9.83
N GLU A 2 26.89 42.47 9.59
CA GLU A 2 25.63 41.87 10.05
C GLU A 2 25.43 40.64 9.16
N LEU A 3 25.49 39.46 9.77
CA LEU A 3 25.09 38.21 9.14
C LEU A 3 23.57 38.16 9.27
N ASP A 4 22.91 38.37 8.14
CA ASP A 4 21.49 38.17 7.94
C ASP A 4 21.22 36.67 8.08
N ASP A 5 20.95 36.21 9.31
CA ASP A 5 20.40 34.88 9.57
C ASP A 5 18.90 34.90 9.19
N GLU A 6 18.64 34.99 7.89
CA GLU A 6 17.34 34.60 7.34
C GLU A 6 17.13 33.12 7.64
N PRO A 7 16.06 32.74 8.37
CA PRO A 7 15.79 31.34 8.62
C PRO A 7 15.49 30.72 7.26
N ALA A 8 16.39 29.85 6.78
CA ALA A 8 16.11 29.01 5.64
C ALA A 8 14.81 28.28 5.94
N ASN A 9 13.73 28.70 5.28
CA ASN A 9 12.45 28.03 5.31
C ASN A 9 12.65 26.69 4.59
N LEU A 10 13.22 25.72 5.30
CA LEU A 10 13.31 24.31 4.93
C LEU A 10 11.93 23.69 5.15
N GLU A 11 10.90 24.26 4.53
CA GLU A 11 9.77 23.48 4.07
C GLU A 11 10.33 22.63 2.92
N GLU A 12 11.00 21.53 3.27
CA GLU A 12 11.20 20.45 2.32
C GLU A 12 9.81 20.17 1.72
N ASP A 13 9.70 20.28 0.40
CA ASP A 13 8.48 20.01 -0.35
C ASP A 13 8.10 18.54 -0.11
N VAL A 14 7.37 18.28 0.98
CA VAL A 14 7.02 16.94 1.42
C VAL A 14 6.09 16.38 0.36
N ASP A 15 6.59 15.43 -0.42
CA ASP A 15 5.78 14.73 -1.40
C ASP A 15 4.67 13.96 -0.67
N LEU A 16 3.47 14.53 -0.65
CA LEU A 16 2.30 13.94 0.00
C LEU A 16 1.90 12.60 -0.63
N CYS A 17 2.36 12.30 -1.85
CA CYS A 17 2.15 11.00 -2.49
C CYS A 17 3.13 9.94 -1.97
N TYR A 18 4.26 10.33 -1.39
CA TYR A 18 5.30 9.46 -0.80
C TYR A 18 5.78 9.99 0.56
N PRO A 19 4.89 10.08 1.56
CA PRO A 19 5.18 10.76 2.82
C PRO A 19 6.10 9.97 3.76
N TYR A 20 6.32 8.68 3.48
CA TYR A 20 7.13 7.79 4.29
C TYR A 20 8.38 7.35 3.53
N ARG A 21 9.56 7.56 4.13
CA ARG A 21 10.82 7.08 3.59
C ARG A 21 10.79 5.55 3.48
N GLU A 22 10.99 5.04 2.27
CA GLU A 22 10.90 3.60 1.93
C GLU A 22 9.51 2.97 2.20
N GLY A 23 8.50 3.80 2.46
CA GLY A 23 7.14 3.35 2.72
C GLY A 23 6.25 3.40 1.47
N PRO A 24 4.94 3.18 1.65
CA PRO A 24 4.00 3.18 0.54
C PRO A 24 3.80 4.59 -0.03
N GLY A 25 3.48 4.64 -1.32
CA GLY A 25 3.12 5.89 -1.98
C GLY A 25 2.51 5.68 -3.36
N HIS A 26 1.55 6.53 -3.71
CA HIS A 26 0.95 6.56 -5.04
C HIS A 26 0.15 7.86 -5.25
N PRO A 27 0.21 8.53 -6.41
CA PRO A 27 -0.50 9.79 -6.66
C PRO A 27 -2.03 9.72 -6.60
N ALA A 28 -2.60 8.52 -6.75
CA ALA A 28 -4.04 8.29 -6.65
C ALA A 28 -4.49 7.82 -5.27
N SER A 29 -3.56 7.66 -4.32
CA SER A 29 -3.89 7.29 -2.94
C SER A 29 -4.22 8.53 -2.13
N THR A 30 -5.20 8.42 -1.24
CA THR A 30 -5.44 9.42 -0.19
C THR A 30 -4.31 9.34 0.85
N PRO A 31 -4.01 10.45 1.55
CA PRO A 31 -3.08 10.44 2.67
C PRO A 31 -3.47 9.40 3.74
N GLU A 32 -4.76 9.27 4.02
CA GLU A 32 -5.32 8.31 4.98
C GLU A 32 -5.06 6.86 4.56
N ALA A 33 -5.26 6.50 3.29
CA ALA A 33 -4.92 5.18 2.77
C ALA A 33 -3.43 4.86 2.92
N LEU A 34 -2.55 5.85 2.69
CA LEU A 34 -1.11 5.70 2.89
C LEU A 34 -0.75 5.50 4.38
N VAL A 35 -1.42 6.21 5.30
CA VAL A 35 -1.25 6.01 6.75
C VAL A 35 -1.67 4.60 7.16
N ILE A 36 -2.81 4.10 6.67
CA ILE A 36 -3.31 2.75 6.98
C ILE A 36 -2.29 1.71 6.49
N LEU A 37 -1.90 1.78 5.22
CA LEU A 37 -0.95 0.85 4.64
C LEU A 37 0.41 0.88 5.36
N TRP A 38 0.92 2.06 5.70
CA TRP A 38 2.18 2.20 6.42
C TRP A 38 2.14 1.56 7.81
N LYS A 39 1.06 1.77 8.56
CA LYS A 39 0.87 1.13 9.88
C LYS A 39 0.83 -0.38 9.76
N MET A 40 0.07 -0.91 8.81
CA MET A 40 -0.01 -2.37 8.59
C MET A 40 1.35 -2.96 8.18
N MET A 41 2.12 -2.26 7.34
CA MET A 41 3.49 -2.68 7.00
C MET A 41 4.39 -2.72 8.23
N CYS A 42 4.34 -1.68 9.08
CA CYS A 42 5.11 -1.62 10.32
C CYS A 42 4.72 -2.75 11.29
N ASP A 43 3.42 -2.99 11.49
CA ASP A 43 2.90 -4.01 12.41
C ASP A 43 3.23 -5.43 11.95
N SER A 44 3.33 -5.66 10.64
CA SER A 44 3.76 -6.93 10.05
C SER A 44 5.29 -7.08 9.91
N GLY A 45 6.05 -6.04 10.25
CA GLY A 45 7.51 -6.02 10.05
C GLY A 45 7.93 -5.99 8.57
N MET A 46 7.02 -5.61 7.68
CA MET A 46 7.23 -5.57 6.23
C MET A 46 7.96 -4.28 5.84
N THR A 47 9.14 -4.43 5.24
CA THR A 47 9.95 -3.29 4.74
C THR A 47 9.69 -2.97 3.28
N SER A 48 9.12 -3.91 2.52
CA SER A 48 8.79 -3.72 1.11
C SER A 48 7.51 -4.46 0.75
N PHE A 49 6.59 -3.76 0.09
CA PHE A 49 5.35 -4.33 -0.42
C PHE A 49 5.45 -4.50 -1.95
N LEU A 50 6.38 -5.36 -2.37
CA LEU A 50 6.70 -5.60 -3.78
C LEU A 50 6.86 -7.11 -4.03
N PRO A 51 6.07 -7.71 -4.95
CA PRO A 51 6.26 -9.11 -5.32
C PRO A 51 7.64 -9.38 -5.92
N ASP A 52 8.23 -10.53 -5.59
CA ASP A 52 9.43 -11.04 -6.26
C ASP A 52 9.03 -11.71 -7.58
N PHE A 53 9.21 -10.97 -8.67
CA PHE A 53 8.92 -11.45 -10.03
C PHE A 53 9.90 -12.51 -10.54
N THR A 54 11.00 -12.78 -9.83
CA THR A 54 11.90 -13.88 -10.17
C THR A 54 11.39 -15.23 -9.66
N GLN A 55 10.39 -15.21 -8.77
CA GLN A 55 9.75 -16.38 -8.20
C GLN A 55 8.31 -16.55 -8.70
N PRO A 56 7.76 -17.77 -8.65
CA PRO A 56 6.33 -17.97 -8.86
C PRO A 56 5.50 -17.18 -7.84
N PHE A 57 4.29 -16.73 -8.23
CA PHE A 57 3.37 -16.04 -7.31
C PHE A 57 2.84 -16.94 -6.18
N ASP A 58 2.93 -18.25 -6.35
CA ASP A 58 2.66 -19.31 -5.36
C ASP A 58 3.92 -19.70 -4.56
N SER A 59 4.98 -18.89 -4.61
CA SER A 59 6.08 -18.99 -3.65
C SER A 59 5.66 -18.43 -2.29
N PRO A 60 6.20 -18.94 -1.17
CA PRO A 60 5.79 -18.49 0.17
C PRO A 60 5.87 -16.97 0.39
N ASP A 61 6.91 -16.32 -0.14
CA ASP A 61 7.10 -14.88 0.02
C ASP A 61 6.03 -14.08 -0.76
N ASN A 62 5.75 -14.49 -2.00
CA ASN A 62 4.71 -13.87 -2.81
C ASN A 62 3.30 -14.16 -2.28
N GLU A 63 3.04 -15.36 -1.75
CA GLU A 63 1.77 -15.68 -1.09
C GLU A 63 1.56 -14.83 0.17
N CYS A 64 2.60 -14.63 0.98
CA CYS A 64 2.53 -13.76 2.15
C CYS A 64 2.18 -12.31 1.76
N LEU A 65 2.78 -11.79 0.69
CA LEU A 65 2.44 -10.47 0.15
C LEU A 65 1.00 -10.42 -0.38
N LEU A 66 0.50 -11.50 -0.99
CA LEU A 66 -0.89 -11.59 -1.46
C LEU A 66 -1.88 -11.62 -0.31
N ASP A 67 -1.61 -12.38 0.74
CA ASP A 67 -2.43 -12.39 1.95
C ASP A 67 -2.45 -11.01 2.61
N PHE A 68 -1.29 -10.36 2.72
CA PHE A 68 -1.20 -8.97 3.20
C PHE A 68 -1.98 -7.98 2.32
N SER A 69 -1.97 -8.17 1.00
CA SER A 69 -2.75 -7.35 0.06
C SER A 69 -4.25 -7.47 0.33
N VAL A 70 -4.72 -8.68 0.62
CA VAL A 70 -6.12 -8.94 0.98
C VAL A 70 -6.46 -8.25 2.28
N GLU A 71 -5.66 -8.44 3.33
CA GLU A 71 -5.92 -7.83 4.64
C GLU A 71 -5.95 -6.30 4.56
N THR A 72 -4.99 -5.71 3.84
CA THR A 72 -4.95 -4.27 3.59
C THR A 72 -6.19 -3.79 2.86
N PHE A 73 -6.65 -4.51 1.83
CA PHE A 73 -7.87 -4.15 1.12
C PHE A 73 -9.09 -4.13 2.07
N PHE A 74 -9.21 -5.12 2.95
CA PHE A 74 -10.27 -5.15 3.95
C PHE A 74 -10.24 -3.92 4.87
N GLU A 75 -9.06 -3.57 5.39
CA GLU A 75 -8.89 -2.41 6.26
C GLU A 75 -9.25 -1.10 5.54
N LEU A 76 -8.78 -0.91 4.30
CA LEU A 76 -9.09 0.26 3.50
C LEU A 76 -10.60 0.40 3.22
N VAL A 77 -11.31 -0.69 2.96
CA VAL A 77 -12.78 -0.62 2.80
C VAL A 77 -13.46 -0.28 4.13
N GLN A 78 -13.01 -0.86 5.25
CA GLN A 78 -13.58 -0.55 6.57
C GLN A 78 -13.36 0.91 6.99
N CYS A 79 -12.23 1.49 6.60
CA CYS A 79 -11.93 2.92 6.78
C CYS A 79 -12.60 3.83 5.73
N ASN A 80 -13.39 3.27 4.80
CA ASN A 80 -14.09 4.00 3.75
C ASN A 80 -13.17 4.69 2.73
N GLU A 81 -11.93 4.19 2.56
CA GLU A 81 -10.99 4.63 1.52
C GLU A 81 -11.38 4.10 0.12
N TYR A 82 -12.16 3.03 0.06
CA TYR A 82 -12.80 2.54 -1.16
C TYR A 82 -14.30 2.80 -1.14
N ALA A 83 -14.69 4.03 -1.49
CA ALA A 83 -16.09 4.41 -1.59
C ALA A 83 -16.84 3.54 -2.63
N GLY A 84 -18.04 3.09 -2.26
CA GLY A 84 -18.90 2.30 -3.13
C GLY A 84 -18.71 0.78 -3.04
N ILE A 85 -17.81 0.30 -2.17
CA ILE A 85 -17.69 -1.12 -1.84
C ILE A 85 -18.42 -1.36 -0.52
N ASN A 86 -19.43 -2.22 -0.53
CA ASN A 86 -20.09 -2.71 0.67
C ASN A 86 -19.61 -4.14 0.96
N MET A 87 -18.92 -4.33 2.08
CA MET A 87 -18.37 -5.63 2.48
C MET A 87 -19.46 -6.67 2.82
N GLN A 88 -20.72 -6.27 2.94
CA GLN A 88 -21.84 -7.22 3.06
C GLN A 88 -22.16 -7.91 1.72
N ASP A 89 -21.79 -7.31 0.60
CA ASP A 89 -22.07 -7.83 -0.74
C ASP A 89 -21.02 -8.84 -1.22
N PHE A 90 -19.87 -8.93 -0.53
CA PHE A 90 -18.74 -9.77 -0.91
C PHE A 90 -18.25 -10.63 0.24
N SER A 91 -17.99 -11.91 -0.03
CA SER A 91 -17.31 -12.77 0.94
C SER A 91 -15.80 -12.54 0.92
N LYS A 92 -15.13 -12.82 2.05
CA LYS A 92 -13.65 -12.80 2.14
C LYS A 92 -12.99 -13.69 1.10
N GLU A 93 -13.54 -14.88 0.90
CA GLU A 93 -13.06 -15.82 -0.10
C GLU A 93 -13.21 -15.26 -1.53
N SER A 94 -14.32 -14.59 -1.85
CA SER A 94 -14.54 -13.99 -3.16
C SER A 94 -13.54 -12.87 -3.46
N ILE A 95 -13.22 -12.03 -2.46
CA ILE A 95 -12.22 -10.96 -2.58
C ILE A 95 -10.82 -11.56 -2.73
N GLN A 96 -10.45 -12.52 -1.89
CA GLN A 96 -9.18 -13.26 -1.98
C GLN A 96 -8.97 -13.84 -3.37
N ASN A 97 -9.96 -14.60 -3.86
CA ASN A 97 -9.90 -15.20 -5.19
C ASN A 97 -9.81 -14.15 -6.30
N THR A 98 -10.52 -13.02 -6.18
CA THR A 98 -10.47 -11.94 -7.18
C THR A 98 -9.10 -11.27 -7.23
N ILE A 99 -8.50 -10.97 -6.08
CA ILE A 99 -7.16 -10.39 -5.97
C ILE A 99 -6.13 -11.38 -6.53
N TYR A 100 -6.21 -12.65 -6.12
CA TYR A 100 -5.31 -13.70 -6.58
C TYR A 100 -5.38 -13.88 -8.10
N LEU A 101 -6.59 -13.96 -8.67
CA LEU A 101 -6.79 -14.04 -10.12
C LEU A 101 -6.25 -12.80 -10.83
N HIS A 102 -6.48 -11.60 -10.28
CA HIS A 102 -5.96 -10.37 -10.87
C HIS A 102 -4.42 -10.40 -10.95
N VAL A 103 -3.76 -10.72 -9.83
CA VAL A 103 -2.29 -10.75 -9.75
C VAL A 103 -1.74 -11.83 -10.69
N THR A 104 -2.24 -13.06 -10.57
CA THR A 104 -1.74 -14.17 -11.38
C THR A 104 -2.04 -14.03 -12.88
N GLN A 105 -3.14 -13.40 -13.28
CA GLN A 105 -3.49 -13.28 -14.70
C GLN A 105 -2.98 -12.00 -15.36
N ARG A 106 -2.92 -10.87 -14.63
CA ARG A 106 -2.50 -9.57 -15.19
C ARG A 106 -1.04 -9.26 -14.94
N LEU A 107 -0.50 -9.59 -13.76
CA LEU A 107 0.90 -9.26 -13.45
C LEU A 107 1.88 -10.30 -14.02
N ARG A 108 1.49 -11.56 -14.21
CA ARG A 108 2.31 -12.55 -14.95
C ARG A 108 2.50 -12.23 -16.44
N ARG A 109 1.72 -11.29 -17.01
CA ARG A 109 1.73 -10.97 -18.46
C ARG A 109 2.49 -9.69 -18.81
N ARG A 110 3.03 -8.98 -17.81
CA ARG A 110 3.84 -7.77 -18.00
C ARG A 110 5.31 -8.14 -17.83
#